data_AF-A0A1B9MVS1-F1
#
_entry.id   AF-A0A1B9MVS1-F1
#
_cell.length_a   1.000
_cell.length_b   1.000
_cell.length_c   1.000
_cell.angle_alpha   90.00
_cell.angle_beta   90.00
_cell.angle_gamma   90.00
#
_symmetry.space_group_name_H-M   'P 1'
#
loop_
_entity.id
_entity.type
_entity.pdbx_description
1 polymer ?
#
loop_
_entity_poly.entity_id
_entity_poly.type
_entity_poly.pdbx_seq_one_letter_code
_entity_poly.pdbx_strand_id
1 'polypeptide(L)' 'MQKQLVNHCPQGRYHMLEKIAYDYVRAINTEGANKSKIKLELSEKVKKYSEEDKTKLRELIRKWLTK' A
#
# COMPACT_ATOMS: atom_id res chain seq x y z
N MET A 1 -9.94 6.29 22.95
CA MET A 1 -8.71 5.46 22.89
C MET A 1 -8.61 4.86 21.49
N GLN A 2 -7.71 5.38 20.64
CA GLN A 2 -7.45 4.80 19.32
C GLN A 2 -6.89 3.39 19.51
N LYS A 3 -7.69 2.37 19.23
CA LYS A 3 -7.25 0.98 19.30
C LYS A 3 -6.16 0.76 18.24
N GLN A 4 -4.91 0.65 18.69
CA GLN A 4 -3.84 0.05 17.90
C GLN A 4 -4.21 -1.43 17.72
N LEU A 5 -4.94 -1.73 16.65
CA LEU A 5 -5.23 -3.10 16.20
C LEU A 5 -3.94 -3.69 15.62
N VAL A 6 -2.97 -3.99 16.49
CA VAL A 6 -1.88 -4.91 16.20
C VAL A 6 -2.46 -6.34 16.26
N ASN A 7 -3.29 -6.66 15.27
CA ASN A 7 -3.84 -8.01 15.12
C ASN A 7 -2.70 -8.97 14.76
N HIS A 8 -2.35 -9.82 15.71
CA HIS A 8 -1.48 -10.98 15.51
C HIS A 8 -2.25 -12.01 14.66
N CYS A 9 -2.28 -11.82 13.34
CA CYS A 9 -3.00 -12.66 12.40
C CYS A 9 -1.99 -13.30 11.42
N PRO A 10 -2.11 -14.59 11.05
CA PRO A 10 -1.31 -15.20 9.97
C PRO A 10 -1.50 -14.49 8.61
N GLN A 11 -2.48 -13.59 8.52
CA GLN A 11 -2.74 -12.64 7.43
C GLN A 11 -1.84 -11.38 7.45
N GLY A 12 -0.88 -11.28 8.38
CA GLY A 12 -0.12 -10.06 8.66
C GLY A 12 0.57 -9.44 7.44
N ARG A 13 1.15 -10.25 6.55
CA ARG A 13 1.75 -9.73 5.31
C ARG A 13 0.71 -9.22 4.32
N TYR A 14 -0.38 -9.96 4.11
CA TYR A 14 -1.42 -9.55 3.16
C TYR A 14 -2.13 -8.27 3.62
N HIS A 15 -2.51 -8.21 4.89
CA HIS A 15 -3.13 -7.03 5.49
C HIS A 15 -2.18 -5.82 5.48
N MET A 16 -0.87 -6.05 5.64
CA MET A 16 0.14 -5.01 5.53
C MET A 16 0.24 -4.46 4.09
N LEU A 17 0.20 -5.33 3.07
CA LEU A 17 0.18 -4.92 1.66
C LEU A 17 -1.10 -4.15 1.31
N GLU A 18 -2.27 -4.60 1.78
CA GLU A 18 -3.52 -3.87 1.60
C GLU A 18 -3.46 -2.47 2.21
N LYS A 19 -2.91 -2.36 3.43
CA LYS A 19 -2.72 -1.06 4.09
C LYS A 19 -1.79 -0.16 3.29
N ILE A 20 -0.68 -0.70 2.76
CA ILE A 20 0.27 0.06 1.94
C ILE A 20 -0.39 0.52 0.63
N ALA A 21 -1.15 -0.35 -0.03
CA ALA A 21 -1.87 -0.02 -1.25
C ALA A 21 -2.92 1.08 -1.01
N TYR A 22 -3.69 0.96 0.07
CA TYR A 22 -4.69 1.95 0.46
C TYR A 22 -4.05 3.31 0.79
N ASP A 23 -2.98 3.33 1.59
CA ASP A 23 -2.26 4.55 1.97
C ASP A 23 -1.67 5.25 0.74
N TYR A 24 -1.10 4.47 -0.19
CA TYR A 24 -0.61 4.97 -1.48
C TYR A 24 -1.73 5.58 -2.33
N VAL A 25 -2.85 4.86 -2.51
CA VAL A 25 -3.99 5.35 -3.33
C VAL A 25 -4.58 6.61 -2.71
N ARG A 26 -4.70 6.67 -1.39
CA ARG A 26 -5.14 7.86 -0.69
C ARG A 26 -4.16 9.02 -0.90
N ALA A 27 -2.86 8.78 -0.78
CA ALA A 27 -1.84 9.82 -0.96
C ALA A 27 -1.84 10.40 -2.39
N ILE A 28 -2.01 9.58 -3.43
CA ILE A 28 -2.07 10.07 -4.83
C ILE A 28 -3.39 10.74 -5.20
N ASN A 29 -4.46 10.50 -4.44
CA ASN A 29 -5.79 11.08 -4.64
C ASN A 29 -5.97 12.40 -3.88
N THR A 30 -5.09 12.70 -2.91
CA THR A 30 -5.02 14.02 -2.28
C THR A 30 -4.68 15.11 -3.30
N GLU A 31 -5.48 16.18 -3.36
CA GLU A 31 -5.21 17.33 -4.24
C GLU A 31 -3.86 17.98 -3.93
N GLY A 32 -3.09 18.30 -4.98
CA GLY A 32 -1.74 18.86 -4.85
C GLY A 32 -0.65 17.84 -4.49
N ALA A 33 -0.98 16.56 -4.33
CA ALA A 33 -0.01 15.53 -4.03
C ALA A 33 0.98 15.29 -5.19
N ASN A 34 2.28 15.26 -4.87
CA ASN A 34 3.31 14.94 -5.84
C ASN A 34 3.33 13.44 -6.12
N LYS A 35 2.54 13.01 -7.12
CA LYS A 35 2.41 11.62 -7.56
C LYS A 35 3.75 10.96 -7.86
N SER A 36 4.73 11.71 -8.39
CA SER A 36 6.06 11.19 -8.70
C SER A 36 6.85 10.84 -7.43
N LYS A 37 6.81 11.71 -6.42
CA LYS A 37 7.43 11.45 -5.12
C LYS A 37 6.79 10.24 -4.43
N ILE A 38 5.47 10.17 -4.42
CA ILE A 38 4.72 9.08 -3.78
C ILE A 38 4.99 7.73 -4.47
N LYS A 39 5.10 7.71 -5.81
CA LYS A 39 5.52 6.52 -6.57
C LYS A 39 6.93 6.07 -6.20
N LEU A 40 7.86 7.01 -6.06
CA LEU A 40 9.23 6.70 -5.67
C LEU A 40 9.28 6.09 -4.27
N GLU A 41 8.64 6.72 -3.28
CA GLU A 41 8.58 6.23 -1.91
C GLU A 41 7.96 4.83 -1.81
N LEU A 42 6.90 4.56 -2.60
CA LEU A 42 6.32 3.23 -2.69
C LEU A 42 7.33 2.23 -3.27
N SER A 43 8.00 2.59 -4.38
CA SER A 43 8.98 1.74 -5.04
C SER A 43 10.15 1.38 -4.13
N GLU A 44 10.62 2.33 -3.31
CA GLU A 44 11.68 2.08 -2.32
C GLU A 44 11.20 1.17 -1.19
N LYS A 45 9.98 1.39 -0.67
CA LYS A 45 9.38 0.53 0.36
C LYS A 45 9.23 -0.92 -0.08
N VAL A 46 8.83 -1.14 -1.32
CA VAL A 46 8.56 -2.49 -1.88
C VAL A 46 9.80 -3.13 -2.48
N LYS A 47 10.92 -2.39 -2.60
CA LYS A 47 12.20 -2.91 -3.13
C LYS A 47 12.69 -4.13 -2.33
N LYS A 48 12.45 -4.13 -1.01
CA LYS A 48 12.77 -5.22 -0.08
C LYS A 48 11.74 -6.36 -0.03
N TYR A 49 10.63 -6.25 -0.77
CA TYR A 49 9.58 -7.27 -0.81
C TYR A 49 9.84 -8.24 -1.97
N SER A 50 9.27 -9.44 -1.84
CA SER A 50 9.32 -10.46 -2.89
C SER A 50 8.51 -10.04 -4.12
N GLU A 51 8.81 -10.63 -5.28
CA GLU A 51 8.08 -10.39 -6.53
C GLU A 51 6.58 -10.71 -6.38
N GLU A 52 6.23 -11.73 -5.60
CA GLU A 52 4.84 -12.08 -5.27
C GLU A 52 4.12 -10.94 -4.51
N ASP A 53 4.78 -10.35 -3.52
CA ASP A 53 4.22 -9.25 -2.73
C ASP A 53 4.06 -8.00 -3.59
N LYS A 54 5.04 -7.70 -4.47
CA LYS A 54 4.95 -6.59 -5.44
C LYS A 54 3.80 -6.78 -6.42
N THR A 55 3.59 -8.01 -6.88
CA THR A 55 2.50 -8.36 -7.80
C THR A 55 1.14 -8.16 -7.12
N LYS A 56 0.95 -8.72 -5.92
CA LYS A 56 -0.26 -8.50 -5.12
C LYS A 56 -0.51 -7.02 -4.85
N LEU A 57 0.53 -6.26 -4.51
CA LEU A 57 0.39 -4.83 -4.26
C LEU A 57 -0.06 -4.07 -5.51
N ARG A 58 0.48 -4.40 -6.69
CA ARG A 58 0.02 -3.84 -7.97
C ARG A 58 -1.45 -4.15 -8.25
N GLU A 59 -1.87 -5.39 -8.02
CA GLU A 59 -3.27 -5.81 -8.18
C GLU A 59 -4.20 -5.03 -7.24
N LEU A 60 -3.81 -4.89 -5.97
CA LEU A 60 -4.55 -4.11 -4.98
C LEU A 60 -4.67 -2.65 -5.41
N ILE A 61 -3.56 -1.98 -5.75
CA ILE A 61 -3.56 -0.59 -6.21
C ILE A 61 -4.47 -0.42 -7.43
N ARG A 62 -4.40 -1.32 -8.41
CA ARG A 62 -5.26 -1.28 -9.59
C ARG A 62 -6.74 -1.40 -9.23
N LYS A 63 -7.09 -2.33 -8.33
CA LYS A 63 -8.46 -2.53 -7.84
C LYS A 63 -9.01 -1.27 -7.17
N TRP A 64 -8.19 -0.58 -6.38
CA TRP A 64 -8.56 0.65 -5.70
C TRP A 64 -8.64 1.88 -6.61
N LEU A 65 -7.83 1.93 -7.68
CA LEU A 65 -7.85 3.01 -8.68
C LEU A 65 -8.94 2.87 -9.75
N THR A 66 -9.43 1.65 -9.99
CA THR A 66 -10.45 1.37 -11.02
C THR A 66 -11.87 1.58 -10.50
N LYS A 67 -12.05 1.93 -9.23
CA LYS A 67 -13.34 2.15 -8.58
C LYS A 67 -13.69 3.63 -8.54
#